data_AF-A0A6J3AZE5-F1
#
_entry.id   AF-A0A6J3AZE5-F1
#
_cell.length_a   1.000
_cell.length_b   1.000
_cell.length_c   1.000
_cell.angle_alpha   90.00
_cell.angle_beta   90.00
_cell.angle_gamma   90.00
#
_symmetry.space_group_name_H-M   'P 1'
#
loop_
_entity.id
_entity.type
_entity.pdbx_description
1 polymer ?
#
loop_
_entity_poly.entity_id
_entity_poly.type
_entity_poly.pdbx_seq_one_letter_code
_entity_poly.pdbx_strand_id
1 'polypeptide(L)'
;MTLEELKEANFNVSMDYRPAFPLASLLPAESYQDFVHRCAVSMGQIVSACPQDAGVTLIVGHGSALDSCTRPLLQLPPRDCADFAQLVRKVPSLGMCFCEENKEEGKWELVNPPVKTLTHGSNSGFNWRSWTQGS
;
A
#
# COMPACT_ATOMS: atom_id res chain seq x y z
N MET A 1 -14.78 -6.06 11.20
CA MET A 1 -14.63 -4.65 10.82
C MET A 1 -15.35 -4.41 9.50
N THR A 2 -16.65 -4.18 9.59
CA THR A 2 -17.51 -3.73 8.47
C THR A 2 -17.35 -2.22 8.26
N LEU A 3 -17.96 -1.68 7.20
CA LEU A 3 -17.95 -0.23 6.96
C LEU A 3 -18.71 0.54 8.06
N GLU A 4 -19.78 -0.05 8.58
CA GLU A 4 -20.56 0.50 9.69
C GLU A 4 -19.71 0.55 10.96
N GLU A 5 -19.00 -0.53 11.30
CA GLU A 5 -18.10 -0.56 12.46
C GLU A 5 -16.97 0.49 12.34
N LEU A 6 -16.45 0.72 11.13
CA LEU A 6 -15.46 1.79 10.89
C LEU A 6 -16.07 3.18 11.11
N LYS A 7 -17.28 3.41 10.61
CA LYS A 7 -17.99 4.68 10.78
C LYS A 7 -18.31 4.95 12.26
N GLU A 8 -18.76 3.94 13.00
CA GLU A 8 -19.01 4.00 14.44
C GLU A 8 -17.72 4.28 15.23
N ALA A 9 -16.58 3.77 14.76
CA ALA A 9 -15.25 4.07 15.31
C ALA A 9 -14.67 5.43 14.85
N ASN A 10 -15.50 6.32 14.26
CA ASN A 10 -15.13 7.66 13.78
C ASN A 10 -14.12 7.68 12.61
N PHE A 11 -14.06 6.63 11.79
CA PHE A 11 -13.37 6.70 10.50
C PHE A 11 -14.28 7.32 9.45
N ASN A 12 -13.80 8.34 8.74
CA ASN A 12 -14.51 8.99 7.64
C ASN A 12 -14.41 8.14 6.35
N VAL A 13 -15.10 7.00 6.33
CA VAL A 13 -15.13 6.07 5.20
C VAL A 13 -16.26 6.40 4.21
N SER A 14 -16.02 6.14 2.93
CA SER A 14 -17.08 6.23 1.90
C SER A 14 -17.96 4.99 1.94
N MET A 15 -19.25 5.15 2.20
CA MET A 15 -20.23 4.06 2.20
C MET A 15 -20.65 3.66 0.78
N ASP A 16 -20.43 4.54 -0.20
CA ASP A 16 -20.83 4.34 -1.60
C ASP A 16 -19.70 3.74 -2.46
N TYR A 17 -18.49 3.62 -1.89
CA TYR A 17 -17.34 3.05 -2.59
C TYR A 17 -17.58 1.57 -2.92
N ARG A 18 -17.45 1.22 -4.20
CA ARG A 18 -17.52 -0.16 -4.67
C ARG A 18 -16.10 -0.67 -4.97
N PRO A 19 -15.57 -1.61 -4.17
CA PRO A 19 -14.22 -2.11 -4.35
C PRO A 19 -14.10 -2.91 -5.65
N ALA A 20 -12.93 -2.82 -6.30
CA ALA A 20 -12.61 -3.65 -7.47
C ALA A 20 -12.64 -5.15 -7.13
N PHE A 21 -12.16 -5.50 -5.92
CA PHE A 21 -12.24 -6.84 -5.35
C PHE A 21 -12.98 -6.78 -4.01
N PRO A 22 -14.21 -7.31 -3.93
CA PRO A 22 -14.90 -7.48 -2.67
C PRO A 22 -14.12 -8.40 -1.73
N LEU A 23 -14.23 -8.18 -0.41
CA LEU A 23 -13.57 -9.00 0.60
C LEU A 23 -13.89 -10.50 0.46
N ALA A 24 -15.14 -10.83 0.16
CA ALA A 24 -15.59 -12.21 -0.04
C ALA A 24 -14.97 -12.89 -1.28
N SER A 25 -14.39 -12.13 -2.20
CA SER A 25 -13.71 -12.63 -3.40
C SER A 25 -12.21 -12.87 -3.18
N LEU A 26 -11.66 -12.49 -2.01
CA LEU A 26 -10.27 -12.75 -1.67
C LEU A 26 -10.10 -14.21 -1.24
N LEU A 27 -9.19 -14.93 -1.91
CA LEU A 27 -8.89 -16.32 -1.62
C LEU A 27 -7.76 -16.41 -0.59
N PRO A 28 -7.94 -17.11 0.55
CA PRO A 28 -6.87 -17.28 1.55
C PRO A 28 -5.61 -17.96 1.00
N ALA A 29 -5.75 -18.78 -0.04
CA ALA A 29 -4.66 -19.50 -0.71
C ALA A 29 -4.46 -19.03 -2.15
N GLU A 30 -4.60 -17.71 -2.40
CA GLU A 30 -4.27 -17.15 -3.71
C GLU A 30 -2.79 -17.36 -4.08
N SER A 31 -2.51 -17.59 -5.36
CA SER A 31 -1.13 -17.66 -5.83
C SER A 31 -0.51 -16.25 -5.88
N TYR A 32 0.82 -16.16 -5.95
CA TYR A 32 1.49 -14.87 -6.15
C TYR A 32 1.05 -14.18 -7.46
N GLN A 33 0.76 -14.96 -8.51
CA GLN A 33 0.28 -14.41 -9.79
C GLN A 33 -1.13 -13.84 -9.65
N ASP A 34 -2.02 -14.52 -8.94
CA ASP A 34 -3.37 -14.01 -8.66
C ASP A 34 -3.31 -12.74 -7.81
N PHE A 35 -2.42 -12.71 -6.80
CA PHE A 35 -2.17 -11.56 -5.95
C PHE A 35 -1.74 -10.32 -6.76
N VAL A 36 -0.70 -10.42 -7.60
CA VAL A 36 -0.25 -9.28 -8.41
C VAL A 36 -1.28 -8.88 -9.47
N HIS A 37 -2.03 -9.85 -10.00
CA HIS A 37 -3.10 -9.59 -10.96
C HIS A 37 -4.23 -8.78 -10.34
N ARG A 38 -4.75 -9.16 -9.16
CA ARG A 38 -5.80 -8.38 -8.50
C ARG A 38 -5.34 -6.99 -8.08
N CYS A 39 -4.05 -6.82 -7.73
CA CYS A 39 -3.46 -5.49 -7.50
C CYS A 39 -3.49 -4.64 -8.78
N ALA A 40 -3.08 -5.20 -9.93
CA ALA A 40 -3.11 -4.50 -11.21
C ALA A 40 -4.53 -4.07 -11.62
N VAL A 41 -5.51 -4.98 -11.51
CA VAL A 41 -6.92 -4.67 -11.80
C VAL A 41 -7.46 -3.60 -10.85
N SER A 42 -7.15 -3.68 -9.56
CA SER A 42 -7.58 -2.67 -8.59
C SER A 42 -7.01 -1.30 -8.91
N MET A 43 -5.74 -1.21 -9.28
CA MET A 43 -5.10 0.04 -9.65
C MET A 43 -5.65 0.63 -10.96
N GLY A 44 -5.95 -0.21 -11.95
CA GLY A 44 -6.64 0.22 -13.17
C GLY A 44 -8.02 0.83 -12.88
N GLN A 45 -8.78 0.22 -11.97
CA GLN A 45 -10.07 0.79 -11.54
C GLN A 45 -9.89 2.09 -10.75
N ILE A 46 -8.90 2.18 -9.86
CA ILE A 46 -8.65 3.40 -9.07
C ILE A 46 -8.29 4.56 -9.99
N VAL A 47 -7.33 4.36 -10.91
CA VAL A 47 -6.90 5.42 -11.84
C VAL A 47 -8.03 5.86 -12.76
N SER A 48 -8.87 4.93 -13.24
CA SER A 48 -10.00 5.28 -14.12
C SER A 48 -11.17 5.93 -13.39
N ALA A 49 -11.34 5.69 -12.09
CA ALA A 49 -12.40 6.31 -11.28
C ALA A 49 -12.04 7.71 -10.77
N CYS A 50 -10.74 8.04 -10.67
CA CYS A 50 -10.29 9.35 -10.21
C CYS A 50 -10.41 10.41 -11.33
N PRO A 51 -11.03 11.58 -11.05
CA PRO A 51 -11.02 12.70 -11.97
C PRO A 51 -9.60 13.16 -12.34
N GLN A 52 -9.41 13.64 -13.56
CA GLN A 52 -8.10 14.11 -14.05
C GLN A 52 -7.54 15.35 -13.31
N ASP A 53 -8.39 16.03 -12.54
CA ASP A 53 -8.09 17.20 -11.70
C ASP A 53 -8.05 16.86 -10.20
N ALA A 54 -8.17 15.59 -9.81
CA ALA A 54 -8.17 15.16 -8.41
C ALA A 54 -6.82 15.34 -7.70
N GLY A 55 -5.75 15.66 -8.43
CA GLY A 55 -4.41 15.81 -7.89
C GLY A 55 -3.79 14.46 -7.54
N VAL A 56 -3.39 14.29 -6.28
CA VAL A 56 -2.67 13.08 -5.81
C VAL A 56 -3.63 12.11 -5.11
N THR A 57 -3.74 10.90 -5.64
CA THR A 57 -4.44 9.78 -5.00
C THR A 57 -3.51 9.03 -4.05
N LEU A 58 -3.84 8.99 -2.77
CA LEU A 58 -3.06 8.26 -1.76
C LEU A 58 -3.54 6.82 -1.63
N ILE A 59 -2.62 5.86 -1.82
CA ILE A 59 -2.87 4.43 -1.59
C ILE A 59 -2.23 4.02 -0.27
N VAL A 60 -3.04 3.83 0.77
CA VAL A 60 -2.59 3.31 2.06
C VAL A 60 -2.81 1.80 2.11
N GLY A 61 -1.73 1.04 2.21
CA GLY A 61 -1.77 -0.43 2.23
C GLY A 61 -0.55 -1.04 2.90
N HIS A 62 -0.10 -2.18 2.38
CA HIS A 62 1.06 -2.90 2.92
C HIS A 62 2.34 -2.58 2.14
N GLY A 63 3.50 -2.95 2.70
CA GLY A 63 4.79 -2.77 2.01
C GLY A 63 4.84 -3.44 0.61
N SER A 64 4.07 -4.51 0.41
CA SER A 64 3.87 -5.16 -0.89
C SER A 64 3.25 -4.26 -1.95
N ALA A 65 2.34 -3.37 -1.55
CA ALA A 65 1.64 -2.48 -2.47
C ALA A 65 2.58 -1.49 -3.17
N LEU A 66 3.71 -1.12 -2.54
CA LEU A 66 4.69 -0.23 -3.17
C LEU A 66 5.24 -0.82 -4.48
N ASP A 67 5.28 -2.14 -4.61
CA ASP A 67 5.69 -2.82 -5.85
C ASP A 67 4.45 -3.30 -6.65
N SER A 68 3.54 -4.05 -6.03
CA SER A 68 2.42 -4.68 -6.75
C SER A 68 1.38 -3.69 -7.28
N CYS A 69 1.26 -2.49 -6.70
CA CYS A 69 0.35 -1.44 -7.19
C CYS A 69 1.03 -0.43 -8.12
N THR A 70 2.36 -0.33 -8.14
CA THR A 70 3.05 0.65 -9.00
C THR A 70 3.57 0.04 -10.29
N ARG A 71 4.07 -1.20 -10.26
CA ARG A 71 4.56 -1.87 -11.48
C ARG A 71 3.53 -1.92 -12.61
N PRO A 72 2.22 -2.16 -12.34
CA PRO A 72 1.19 -2.09 -13.38
C PRO A 72 1.07 -0.71 -14.03
N LEU A 73 1.17 0.38 -13.24
CA LEU A 73 1.14 1.75 -13.76
C LEU A 73 2.34 2.02 -14.66
N LEU A 74 3.52 1.58 -14.22
CA LEU A 74 4.78 1.70 -14.95
C LEU A 74 4.89 0.75 -16.16
N GLN A 75 3.84 -0.06 -16.43
CA GLN A 75 3.82 -1.08 -17.48
C GLN A 75 4.98 -2.08 -17.38
N LEU A 76 5.39 -2.41 -16.15
CA LEU A 76 6.46 -3.36 -15.87
C LEU A 76 5.90 -4.74 -15.52
N PRO A 77 6.54 -5.84 -15.97
CA PRO A 77 6.11 -7.18 -15.58
C PRO A 77 6.29 -7.39 -14.07
N PRO A 78 5.48 -8.26 -13.42
CA PRO A 78 5.70 -8.63 -12.02
C PRO A 78 7.12 -9.14 -11.79
N ARG A 79 7.67 -8.89 -10.60
CA ARG A 79 8.95 -9.50 -10.19
C ARG A 79 8.78 -10.99 -9.98
N ASP A 80 9.90 -11.72 -9.94
CA ASP A 80 9.92 -13.04 -9.32
C ASP A 80 9.46 -12.94 -7.85
N CYS A 81 8.75 -13.96 -7.38
CA CYS A 81 8.19 -14.00 -6.03
C CYS A 81 9.27 -13.86 -4.93
N ALA A 82 10.44 -14.49 -5.12
CA ALA A 82 11.53 -14.40 -4.15
C ALA A 82 12.13 -12.99 -4.09
N ASP A 83 12.35 -12.37 -5.25
CA ASP A 83 12.86 -10.99 -5.34
C ASP A 83 11.88 -9.98 -4.76
N PHE A 84 10.58 -10.18 -5.05
CA PHE A 84 9.50 -9.41 -4.46
C PHE A 84 9.53 -9.51 -2.93
N ALA A 85 9.61 -10.71 -2.37
CA ALA A 85 9.65 -10.90 -0.92
C ALA A 85 10.87 -10.23 -0.28
N GLN A 86 12.05 -10.28 -0.92
CA GLN A 86 13.25 -9.60 -0.41
C GLN A 86 13.15 -8.07 -0.46
N LEU A 87 12.44 -7.52 -1.43
CA LEU A 87 12.18 -6.09 -1.55
C LEU A 87 11.22 -5.62 -0.45
N VAL A 88 10.08 -6.29 -0.29
CA VAL A 88 9.01 -5.87 0.62
C VAL A 88 9.47 -5.85 2.07
N ARG A 89 10.36 -6.78 2.47
CA ARG A 89 10.92 -6.83 3.83
C ARG A 89 11.77 -5.62 4.22
N LYS A 90 12.17 -4.79 3.26
CA LYS A 90 12.97 -3.58 3.48
C LYS A 90 12.11 -2.32 3.63
N VAL A 91 10.80 -2.41 3.44
CA VAL A 91 9.89 -1.26 3.50
C VAL A 91 9.59 -0.90 4.96
N PRO A 92 9.96 0.29 5.44
CA PRO A 92 9.62 0.72 6.80
C PRO A 92 8.16 1.19 6.89
N SER A 93 7.66 1.38 8.11
CA SER A 93 6.38 2.08 8.34
C SER A 93 6.42 3.46 7.67
N LEU A 94 5.32 3.83 7.01
CA LEU A 94 5.21 5.05 6.19
C LEU A 94 6.27 5.13 5.08
N GLY A 95 6.85 4.00 4.65
CA GLY A 95 7.61 3.94 3.41
C GLY A 95 6.70 4.28 2.22
N MET A 96 7.18 5.14 1.32
CA MET A 96 6.38 5.66 0.21
C MET A 96 7.14 5.51 -1.12
N CYS A 97 6.38 5.21 -2.16
CA CYS A 97 6.76 5.43 -3.55
C CYS A 97 5.75 6.41 -4.16
N PHE A 98 6.18 7.20 -5.14
CA PHE A 98 5.32 8.18 -5.79
C PHE A 98 5.40 8.01 -7.30
N CYS A 99 4.24 7.81 -7.94
CA CYS A 99 4.11 7.68 -9.38
C CYS A 99 3.40 8.92 -9.92
N GLU A 100 3.94 9.50 -10.99
CA GLU A 100 3.34 10.65 -11.68
C GLU A 100 3.08 10.29 -13.13
N GLU A 101 1.91 10.68 -13.65
CA GLU A 101 1.55 10.48 -15.05
C GLU A 101 2.02 11.68 -15.89
N ASN A 102 2.88 11.42 -16.87
CA ASN A 102 3.14 12.37 -17.93
C ASN A 102 1.91 12.41 -18.86
N LYS A 103 1.15 13.50 -18.78
CA LYS A 103 -0.09 13.69 -19.57
C LYS A 103 0.13 13.77 -21.08
N GLU A 104 1.32 14.14 -21.53
CA GLU A 104 1.63 14.22 -22.96
C GLU A 104 1.89 12.83 -23.55
N GLU A 105 2.58 11.97 -22.79
CA GLU A 105 2.94 10.61 -23.23
C GLU A 105 1.95 9.52 -22.77
N GLY A 106 1.08 9.83 -21.81
CA GLY A 106 0.20 8.84 -21.16
C GLY A 106 0.98 7.76 -20.40
N LYS A 107 2.17 8.09 -19.89
CA LYS A 107 3.07 7.15 -19.20
C LYS A 107 3.25 7.54 -17.74
N TRP A 108 3.34 6.54 -16.88
CA TRP A 108 3.64 6.72 -15.47
C TRP A 108 5.13 6.55 -15.21
N GLU A 109 5.66 7.37 -14.33
CA GLU A 109 7.06 7.33 -13.91
C GLU A 109 7.17 7.38 -12.39
N LEU A 110 8.23 6.76 -11.85
CA LEU A 110 8.58 6.91 -10.44
C LEU A 110 9.32 8.22 -10.24
N VAL A 111 8.81 9.03 -9.33
CA VAL A 111 9.38 10.31 -8.93
C VAL A 111 9.64 10.33 -7.43
N ASN A 112 10.40 11.33 -6.97
CA ASN A 112 10.66 11.50 -5.54
C ASN A 112 9.34 11.82 -4.81
N PRO A 113 9.02 11.13 -3.70
CA PRO A 113 7.89 11.49 -2.87
C PRO A 113 7.97 12.96 -2.40
N PRO A 114 6.85 13.68 -2.29
CA PRO A 114 6.83 15.09 -1.90
C PRO A 114 7.18 15.33 -0.42
N VAL A 115 7.42 14.26 0.35
CA VAL A 115 7.77 14.29 1.77
C VAL A 115 9.00 13.44 2.05
N LYS A 116 9.72 13.77 3.13
CA LYS A 116 10.91 13.03 3.56
C LYS A 116 10.54 11.73 4.27
N THR A 117 11.50 10.83 4.35
CA THR A 117 11.40 9.61 5.15
C THR A 117 11.31 9.92 6.65
N LEU A 118 10.64 9.03 7.39
CA LEU A 118 10.65 9.02 8.85
C LEU A 118 11.63 7.93 9.31
N THR A 119 12.52 8.28 10.25
CA THR A 119 13.44 7.32 10.87
C THR A 119 13.55 7.63 12.34
N HIS A 120 13.25 6.63 13.19
CA HIS A 120 13.36 6.73 14.63
C HIS A 120 13.88 5.41 15.22
N GLY A 121 14.43 5.47 16.43
CA GLY A 121 14.91 4.28 17.15
C GLY A 121 13.77 3.43 17.73
N SER A 122 14.10 2.24 18.18
CA SER A 122 13.20 1.40 18.97
C SER A 122 13.08 1.93 20.40
N ASN A 123 11.97 1.59 21.07
CA ASN A 123 11.77 1.84 22.49
C ASN A 123 11.62 0.49 23.20
N SER A 124 12.65 0.06 23.93
CA SER A 124 12.62 -1.22 24.64
C SER A 124 11.65 -1.15 25.83
N GLY A 125 10.92 -2.24 26.06
CA GLY A 125 10.06 -2.35 27.24
C GLY A 125 10.88 -2.26 28.52
N PHE A 126 10.48 -1.38 29.44
CA PHE A 126 11.11 -1.23 30.74
C PHE A 126 10.31 -1.96 31.82
N ASN A 127 10.96 -2.89 32.53
CA ASN A 127 10.40 -3.53 33.72
C ASN A 127 11.19 -3.10 34.95
N TRP A 128 10.60 -2.20 35.75
CA TRP A 128 11.24 -1.64 36.94
C TRP A 128 11.56 -2.69 38.01
N ARG A 129 10.85 -3.82 38.06
CA ARG A 129 11.11 -4.86 39.08
C ARG A 129 12.45 -5.56 38.83
N SER A 130 12.77 -5.82 37.57
CA SER A 130 14.06 -6.37 37.14
C SER A 130 15.20 -5.36 37.30
N TRP A 131 14.89 -4.06 37.38
CA TRP A 131 15.88 -3.01 37.63
C TRP A 131 16.33 -2.96 39.10
N THR A 132 15.40 -3.20 40.03
CA THR A 132 15.68 -3.15 41.48
C THR A 132 16.33 -4.43 42.02
N GLN A 133 16.26 -5.54 41.29
CA GLN A 133 16.93 -6.79 41.65
C GLN A 133 18.30 -6.79 40.97
N GLY A 134 19.31 -6.29 41.71
CA GLY A 134 20.67 -6.13 41.22
C GLY A 134 21.31 -7.43 40.71
N SER A 135 22.29 -7.24 39.83
CA SER A 135 23.24 -8.25 39.34
C SER A 135 24.01 -8.95 40.46
#